data_AF-A0A1I5DXB2-F1
#
_entry.id   AF-A0A1I5DXB2-F1
#
_cell.length_a   1.000
_cell.length_b   1.000
_cell.length_c   1.000
_cell.angle_alpha   90.00
_cell.angle_beta   90.00
_cell.angle_gamma   90.00
#
_symmetry.space_group_name_H-M   'P 1'
#
loop_
_entity.id
_entity.type
_entity.pdbx_description
1 polymer ?
#
loop_
_entity_poly.entity_id
_entity_poly.type
_entity_poly.pdbx_seq_one_letter_code
_entity_poly.pdbx_strand_id
1 'polypeptide(L)'
;MARIPNSSRAYVNCSSTKIPVYKDATLNTSQIIGHIYPNEMYSVIPIDTSNPDIWYVGVMFRNSAGKAQKGFIWAAALEASTDPAYAPQQVLFHRRNSNGKTLVPATAVTISKSDKSKYMIFTVKKDVTYYVNETLKGTLKAGARVATDGSTVGKKHPSRLSIDYVDTKGKGNWSKLTNGWVSLGFSVGSTPSNRALY
;
A
#
# COMPACT_ATOMS: atom_id res chain seq x y z
N MET A 1 2.57 18.53 13.67
CA MET A 1 2.53 18.56 12.19
C MET A 1 2.05 17.22 11.66
N ALA A 2 1.26 17.22 10.59
CA ALA A 2 0.85 15.99 9.95
C ALA A 2 2.02 15.39 9.15
N ARG A 3 2.19 14.07 9.21
CA ARG A 3 3.36 13.38 8.66
C ARG A 3 2.99 12.00 8.14
N ILE A 4 3.79 11.49 7.20
CA ILE A 4 3.79 10.09 6.82
C ILE A 4 4.64 9.33 7.86
N PRO A 5 4.08 8.40 8.64
CA PRO A 5 4.85 7.63 9.61
C PRO A 5 5.94 6.79 8.95
N ASN A 6 7.14 6.78 9.55
CA ASN A 6 8.28 5.95 9.18
C ASN A 6 8.06 4.47 9.60
N SER A 7 7.03 3.85 9.04
CA SER A 7 6.59 2.49 9.38
C SER A 7 6.19 1.71 8.13
N SER A 8 6.39 0.39 8.15
CA SER A 8 6.08 -0.50 7.01
C SER A 8 4.56 -0.57 6.78
N ARG A 9 4.07 0.37 5.97
CA ARG A 9 2.65 0.54 5.65
C ARG A 9 2.42 0.84 4.17
N ALA A 10 1.33 0.35 3.62
CA ALA A 10 0.81 0.77 2.31
C ALA A 10 -0.09 2.01 2.46
N TYR A 11 0.04 2.93 1.52
CA TYR A 11 -0.71 4.18 1.46
C TYR A 11 -1.28 4.39 0.06
N VAL A 12 -2.20 5.34 -0.03
CA VAL A 12 -2.70 5.91 -1.27
C VAL A 12 -2.51 7.41 -1.23
N ASN A 13 -2.00 7.96 -2.33
CA ASN A 13 -1.92 9.40 -2.52
C ASN A 13 -3.31 9.98 -2.75
N CYS A 14 -3.96 10.45 -1.68
CA CYS A 14 -5.25 11.15 -1.80
C CYS A 14 -5.10 12.67 -1.95
N SER A 15 -3.88 13.17 -2.19
CA SER A 15 -3.69 14.57 -2.57
C SER A 15 -4.04 14.82 -4.05
N SER A 16 -4.27 16.09 -4.40
CA SER A 16 -4.45 16.53 -5.79
C SER A 16 -3.13 16.65 -6.56
N THR A 17 -1.98 16.47 -5.90
CA THR A 17 -0.66 16.67 -6.49
C THR A 17 0.09 15.35 -6.69
N LYS A 18 0.99 15.34 -7.68
CA LYS A 18 1.94 14.24 -7.86
C LYS A 18 3.06 14.37 -6.82
N ILE A 19 3.41 13.26 -6.16
CA ILE A 19 4.51 13.22 -5.20
C ILE A 19 5.80 12.90 -5.97
N PRO A 20 6.82 13.77 -5.97
CA PRO A 20 8.11 13.44 -6.57
C PRO A 20 8.80 12.33 -5.77
N VAL A 21 9.33 11.33 -6.46
CA VAL A 21 10.13 10.26 -5.86
C VAL A 21 11.59 10.46 -6.24
N TYR A 22 12.44 10.58 -5.23
CA TYR A 22 13.86 10.88 -5.36
C TYR A 22 14.70 9.61 -5.34
N LYS A 23 15.85 9.65 -6.02
CA LYS A 23 16.79 8.53 -6.11
C LYS A 23 17.37 8.12 -4.75
N ASP A 24 17.67 9.09 -3.91
CA ASP A 24 18.32 8.91 -2.62
C ASP A 24 17.76 9.87 -1.55
N ALA A 25 18.29 9.74 -0.33
CA ALA A 25 17.86 10.48 0.85
C ALA A 25 18.23 11.97 0.83
N THR A 26 19.02 12.44 -0.15
CA THR A 26 19.31 13.88 -0.29
C THR A 26 18.13 14.67 -0.83
N LEU A 27 17.13 13.97 -1.40
CA LEU A 27 15.91 14.55 -1.99
C LEU A 27 16.19 15.66 -3.02
N ASN A 28 17.28 15.49 -3.79
CA ASN A 28 17.70 16.41 -4.84
C ASN A 28 16.72 16.40 -6.03
N THR A 29 16.16 17.57 -6.37
CA THR A 29 15.18 17.74 -7.45
C THR A 29 15.71 17.36 -8.84
N SER A 30 17.03 17.40 -9.05
CA SER A 30 17.68 16.93 -10.28
C SER A 30 17.77 15.39 -10.37
N GLN A 31 17.41 14.68 -9.30
CA GLN A 31 17.46 13.22 -9.18
C GLN A 31 16.08 12.60 -8.92
N ILE A 32 15.03 13.20 -9.49
CA ILE A 32 13.68 12.61 -9.47
C ILE A 32 13.65 11.40 -10.41
N ILE A 33 13.30 10.24 -9.86
CA ILE A 33 13.25 8.94 -10.57
C ILE A 33 11.81 8.49 -10.88
N GLY A 34 10.82 9.27 -10.49
CA GLY A 34 9.41 8.99 -10.77
C GLY A 34 8.48 9.85 -9.95
N HIS A 35 7.19 9.56 -10.08
CA HIS A 35 6.14 10.23 -9.32
C HIS A 35 5.10 9.21 -8.85
N ILE A 36 4.48 9.49 -7.70
CA ILE A 36 3.25 8.83 -7.25
C ILE A 36 2.10 9.78 -7.56
N TYR A 37 1.26 9.42 -8.52
CA TYR A 37 0.16 10.26 -8.99
C TYR A 37 -1.01 10.27 -8.00
N PRO A 38 -1.93 11.25 -8.11
CA PRO A 38 -3.19 11.21 -7.37
C PRO A 38 -3.91 9.86 -7.55
N ASN A 39 -4.41 9.34 -6.43
CA ASN A 39 -5.04 8.04 -6.25
C ASN A 39 -4.14 6.82 -6.46
N GLU A 40 -2.82 6.98 -6.61
CA GLU A 40 -1.91 5.85 -6.67
C GLU A 40 -1.53 5.31 -5.30
N MET A 41 -1.47 3.99 -5.21
CA MET A 41 -0.91 3.32 -4.04
C MET A 41 0.61 3.23 -4.11
N TYR A 42 1.23 3.25 -2.94
CA TYR A 42 2.65 3.00 -2.71
C TYR A 42 2.85 2.36 -1.33
N SER A 43 4.04 1.89 -1.03
CA SER A 43 4.37 1.37 0.30
C SER A 43 5.57 2.08 0.89
N VAL A 44 5.54 2.33 2.19
CA VAL A 44 6.68 2.90 2.93
C VAL A 44 7.67 1.80 3.32
N ILE A 45 8.94 2.08 3.08
CA ILE A 45 10.11 1.34 3.52
C ILE A 45 10.79 2.20 4.59
N PRO A 46 10.72 1.81 5.87
CA PRO A 46 11.36 2.58 6.93
C PRO A 46 12.88 2.67 6.72
N ILE A 47 13.47 3.84 6.98
CA ILE A 47 14.92 4.06 6.78
C ILE A 47 15.71 3.81 8.06
N ASP A 48 15.22 4.32 9.19
CA ASP A 48 15.74 4.01 10.52
C ASP A 48 14.55 3.85 11.47
N THR A 49 14.30 2.63 11.93
CA THR A 49 13.15 2.33 12.79
C THR A 49 13.34 2.81 14.24
N SER A 50 14.55 3.21 14.62
CA SER A 50 14.85 3.77 15.94
C SER A 50 14.60 5.27 16.02
N ASN A 51 14.62 5.96 14.88
CA ASN A 51 14.29 7.37 14.78
C ASN A 51 12.85 7.54 14.24
N PRO A 52 11.86 7.85 15.10
CA PRO A 52 10.53 8.18 14.63
C PRO A 52 10.49 9.54 13.93
N ASP A 53 11.42 10.45 14.18
CA ASP A 53 11.49 11.83 13.67
C ASP A 53 12.39 11.99 12.43
N ILE A 54 12.04 11.23 11.38
CA ILE A 54 12.62 11.42 10.04
C ILE A 54 11.66 12.25 9.17
N TRP A 55 12.23 13.24 8.48
CA TRP A 55 11.55 14.13 7.52
C TRP A 55 11.38 13.50 6.14
N TYR A 56 11.87 12.27 5.94
CA TYR A 56 11.77 11.49 4.72
C TYR A 56 11.54 10.01 5.03
N VAL A 57 11.03 9.29 4.03
CA VAL A 57 10.88 7.83 4.09
C VAL A 57 11.31 7.21 2.78
N GLY A 58 11.75 5.96 2.83
CA GLY A 58 11.85 5.12 1.65
C GLY A 58 10.45 4.73 1.18
N VAL A 59 10.31 4.53 -0.12
CA VAL A 59 9.06 4.06 -0.73
C VAL A 59 9.32 2.98 -1.77
N MET A 60 8.36 2.10 -1.96
CA MET A 60 8.22 1.31 -3.18
C MET A 60 6.99 1.80 -3.94
N PHE A 61 7.17 2.04 -5.23
CA PHE A 61 6.14 2.56 -6.13
C PHE A 61 6.29 1.95 -7.53
N ARG A 62 5.32 2.24 -8.40
CA ARG A 62 5.38 1.87 -9.82
C ARG A 62 5.91 3.07 -10.62
N ASN A 63 7.02 2.89 -11.34
CA ASN A 63 7.55 3.94 -12.21
C ASN A 63 6.76 4.04 -13.53
N SER A 64 7.10 5.01 -14.38
CA SER A 64 6.44 5.25 -15.68
C SER A 64 6.55 4.07 -16.65
N ALA A 65 7.61 3.27 -16.56
CA ALA A 65 7.78 2.03 -17.32
C ALA A 65 6.97 0.85 -16.75
N GLY A 66 6.20 1.08 -15.68
CA GLY A 66 5.40 0.06 -15.04
C GLY A 66 6.18 -0.94 -14.19
N LYS A 67 7.43 -0.61 -13.85
CA LYS A 67 8.26 -1.47 -13.00
C LYS A 67 8.18 -0.99 -11.56
N ALA A 68 8.20 -1.94 -10.64
CA ALA A 68 8.30 -1.62 -9.23
C ALA A 68 9.71 -1.12 -8.92
N GLN A 69 9.81 0.02 -8.25
CA GLN A 69 11.07 0.69 -7.97
C GLN A 69 11.07 1.24 -6.55
N LYS A 70 12.26 1.35 -5.96
CA LYS A 70 12.47 2.00 -4.66
C LYS A 70 12.96 3.43 -4.86
N GLY A 71 12.60 4.31 -3.94
CA GLY A 71 13.07 5.69 -3.89
C GLY A 71 12.73 6.32 -2.54
N PHE A 72 12.76 7.64 -2.49
CA PHE A 72 12.53 8.41 -1.27
C PHE A 72 11.53 9.53 -1.52
N ILE A 73 10.77 9.90 -0.49
CA ILE A 73 9.86 11.06 -0.50
C ILE A 73 10.00 11.84 0.81
N TRP A 74 9.61 13.11 0.81
CA TRP A 74 9.42 13.85 2.05
C TRP A 74 8.25 13.24 2.84
N ALA A 75 8.48 13.01 4.13
CA ALA A 75 7.51 12.47 5.08
C ALA A 75 6.90 13.55 5.97
N ALA A 76 7.63 14.66 6.17
CA ALA A 76 7.21 15.83 6.91
C ALA A 76 8.02 17.05 6.42
N ALA A 77 7.62 18.25 6.83
CA ALA A 77 8.41 19.44 6.60
C ALA A 77 9.76 19.33 7.32
N LEU A 78 10.86 19.65 6.63
CA LEU A 78 12.17 19.85 7.26
C LEU A 78 12.25 21.24 7.91
N GLU A 79 11.74 22.23 7.19
CA GLU A 79 11.62 23.65 7.56
C GLU A 79 10.34 24.21 6.91
N ALA A 80 9.87 25.39 7.35
CA ALA A 80 8.62 25.99 6.87
C ALA A 80 8.59 26.20 5.33
N SER A 81 9.74 26.35 4.68
CA SER A 81 9.88 26.53 3.23
C SER A 81 9.85 25.21 2.43
N THR A 82 9.96 24.06 3.11
CA THR A 82 10.01 22.73 2.49
C THR A 82 8.94 21.84 3.10
N ASP A 83 7.68 22.31 3.10
CA ASP A 83 6.52 21.55 3.58
C ASP A 83 5.89 20.73 2.44
N PRO A 84 5.98 19.39 2.48
CA PRO A 84 5.24 18.56 1.55
C PRO A 84 3.74 18.60 1.86
N ALA A 85 3.02 19.55 1.25
CA ALA A 85 1.56 19.70 1.41
C ALA A 85 0.77 18.40 1.16
N TYR A 86 1.34 17.43 0.42
CA TYR A 86 0.74 16.11 0.20
C TYR A 86 0.81 15.18 1.42
N ALA A 87 1.79 15.32 2.32
CA ALA A 87 2.06 14.41 3.42
C ALA A 87 0.85 14.20 4.36
N PRO A 88 0.14 15.25 4.82
CA PRO A 88 -1.12 15.09 5.58
C PRO A 88 -2.22 14.32 4.85
N GLN A 89 -2.20 14.32 3.52
CA GLN A 89 -3.30 13.82 2.69
C GLN A 89 -3.13 12.34 2.33
N GLN A 90 -2.05 11.69 2.79
CA GLN A 90 -1.82 10.28 2.53
C GLN A 90 -2.72 9.43 3.42
N VAL A 91 -3.42 8.46 2.82
CA VAL A 91 -4.37 7.61 3.54
C VAL A 91 -3.88 6.17 3.52
N LEU A 92 -3.97 5.47 4.66
CA LEU A 92 -3.66 4.05 4.74
C LEU A 92 -4.48 3.27 3.71
N PHE A 93 -3.81 2.39 2.97
CA PHE A 93 -4.40 1.65 1.85
C PHE A 93 -5.71 0.94 2.22
N HIS A 94 -5.76 0.32 3.41
CA HIS A 94 -6.92 -0.45 3.84
C HIS A 94 -8.19 0.41 3.97
N ARG A 95 -8.05 1.73 4.15
CA ARG A 95 -9.19 2.65 4.31
C ARG A 95 -9.80 3.08 2.98
N ARG A 96 -9.18 2.73 1.84
CA ARG A 96 -9.60 3.16 0.50
C ARG A 96 -9.77 1.96 -0.44
N ASN A 97 -11.02 1.60 -0.71
CA ASN A 97 -11.35 0.69 -1.80
C ASN A 97 -11.40 1.41 -3.15
N SER A 98 -11.62 0.67 -4.23
CA SER A 98 -11.84 1.22 -5.55
C SER A 98 -13.06 0.58 -6.18
N ASN A 99 -13.85 1.38 -6.89
CA ASN A 99 -14.97 0.87 -7.70
C ASN A 99 -14.54 0.60 -9.16
N GLY A 100 -13.24 0.49 -9.42
CA GLY A 100 -12.65 0.32 -10.74
C GLY A 100 -12.45 1.63 -11.52
N LYS A 101 -12.88 2.78 -10.99
CA LYS A 101 -12.67 4.11 -11.59
C LYS A 101 -12.07 5.11 -10.59
N THR A 102 -12.59 5.11 -9.37
CA THR A 102 -12.27 6.08 -8.31
C THR A 102 -12.04 5.36 -6.98
N LEU A 103 -11.40 6.03 -6.03
CA LEU A 103 -11.32 5.54 -4.66
C LEU A 103 -12.63 5.79 -3.92
N VAL A 104 -13.03 4.83 -3.11
CA VAL A 104 -14.16 4.93 -2.19
C VAL A 104 -13.70 4.56 -0.78
N PRO A 105 -14.34 5.06 0.29
CA PRO A 105 -14.07 4.56 1.63
C PRO A 105 -14.27 3.04 1.70
N ALA A 106 -13.33 2.33 2.32
CA ALA A 106 -13.50 0.91 2.59
C ALA A 106 -14.53 0.72 3.71
N THR A 107 -15.38 -0.31 3.57
CA THR A 107 -16.34 -0.69 4.61
C THR A 107 -15.78 -1.84 5.43
N ALA A 108 -15.80 -1.68 6.75
CA ALA A 108 -15.30 -2.69 7.66
C ALA A 108 -16.40 -3.72 7.99
N VAL A 109 -16.08 -5.00 7.92
CA VAL A 109 -17.05 -6.09 8.14
C VAL A 109 -16.51 -7.12 9.13
N THR A 110 -17.42 -7.85 9.77
CA THR A 110 -17.08 -9.03 10.57
C THR A 110 -17.19 -10.26 9.68
N ILE A 111 -16.11 -11.05 9.58
CA ILE A 111 -16.04 -12.20 8.67
C ILE A 111 -16.52 -13.50 9.34
N SER A 112 -16.13 -13.72 10.60
CA SER A 112 -16.52 -14.91 11.37
C SER A 112 -17.30 -14.49 12.62
N LYS A 113 -18.33 -15.27 13.00
CA LYS A 113 -19.03 -15.04 14.28
C LYS A 113 -18.12 -15.23 15.50
N SER A 114 -17.08 -16.06 15.38
CA SER A 114 -16.10 -16.30 16.44
C SER A 114 -14.98 -15.26 16.48
N ASP A 115 -14.84 -14.42 15.45
CA ASP A 115 -13.84 -13.36 15.37
C ASP A 115 -14.55 -12.00 15.33
N LYS A 116 -14.55 -11.27 16.45
CA LYS A 116 -15.24 -9.98 16.56
C LYS A 116 -14.50 -8.82 15.87
N SER A 117 -13.32 -9.08 15.32
CA SER A 117 -12.52 -8.06 14.63
C SER A 117 -13.22 -7.55 13.37
N LYS A 118 -12.83 -6.36 12.93
CA LYS A 118 -13.37 -5.69 11.75
C LYS A 118 -12.32 -5.65 10.66
N TYR A 119 -12.70 -6.13 9.48
CA TYR A 119 -11.80 -6.28 8.34
C TYR A 119 -12.29 -5.52 7.13
N MET A 120 -11.36 -5.03 6.34
CA MET A 120 -11.60 -4.40 5.05
C MET A 120 -11.39 -5.46 3.96
N ILE A 121 -12.40 -5.67 3.13
CA ILE A 121 -12.36 -6.67 2.05
C ILE A 121 -11.93 -6.00 0.74
N PHE A 122 -10.95 -6.62 0.08
CA PHE A 122 -10.50 -6.27 -1.25
C PHE A 122 -10.78 -7.41 -2.22
N THR A 123 -11.25 -7.07 -3.41
CA THR A 123 -11.38 -8.01 -4.52
C THR A 123 -10.10 -7.98 -5.35
N VAL A 124 -9.66 -9.16 -5.78
CA VAL A 124 -8.52 -9.31 -6.67
C VAL A 124 -8.97 -8.99 -8.10
N LYS A 125 -8.36 -7.99 -8.74
CA LYS A 125 -8.67 -7.60 -10.13
C LYS A 125 -7.90 -8.41 -11.16
N LYS A 126 -6.69 -8.81 -10.79
CA LYS A 126 -5.70 -9.49 -11.64
C LYS A 126 -5.00 -10.52 -10.79
N ASP A 127 -4.53 -11.59 -11.42
CA ASP A 127 -3.81 -12.65 -10.72
C ASP A 127 -2.68 -12.10 -9.85
N VAL A 128 -2.72 -12.42 -8.55
CA VAL A 128 -1.69 -12.04 -7.57
C VAL A 128 -1.24 -13.25 -6.78
N THR A 129 0.05 -13.30 -6.45
CA THR A 129 0.57 -14.32 -5.55
C THR A 129 0.19 -14.02 -4.10
N TYR A 130 -0.07 -15.08 -3.33
CA TYR A 130 -0.25 -15.00 -1.90
C TYR A 130 0.62 -16.03 -1.17
N TYR A 131 0.96 -15.68 0.06
CA TYR A 131 1.94 -16.36 0.88
C TYR A 131 1.36 -16.57 2.28
N VAL A 132 1.87 -17.58 2.96
CA VAL A 132 1.67 -17.77 4.40
C VAL A 132 3.05 -17.95 5.00
N ASN A 133 3.38 -17.12 5.99
CA ASN A 133 4.77 -16.84 6.36
C ASN A 133 5.57 -16.38 5.12
N GLU A 134 6.73 -16.97 4.86
CA GLU A 134 7.55 -16.67 3.66
C GLU A 134 7.31 -17.67 2.51
N THR A 135 6.39 -18.62 2.68
CA THR A 135 6.14 -19.67 1.68
C THR A 135 5.04 -19.24 0.71
N LEU A 136 5.33 -19.33 -0.59
CA LEU A 136 4.32 -19.17 -1.63
C LEU A 136 3.23 -20.25 -1.45
N LYS A 137 1.97 -19.83 -1.30
CA LYS A 137 0.83 -20.74 -1.21
C LYS A 137 0.09 -20.89 -2.52
N GLY A 138 0.17 -19.88 -3.38
CA GLY A 138 -0.32 -19.97 -4.75
C GLY A 138 -0.67 -18.61 -5.33
N THR A 139 -1.57 -18.64 -6.30
CA THR A 139 -2.06 -17.45 -7.01
C THR A 139 -3.55 -17.29 -6.74
N LEU A 140 -3.95 -16.12 -6.28
CA LEU A 140 -5.35 -15.70 -6.22
C LEU A 140 -5.75 -15.19 -7.60
N LYS A 141 -6.80 -15.80 -8.16
CA LYS A 141 -7.37 -15.40 -9.45
C LYS A 141 -8.22 -14.14 -9.30
N ALA A 142 -8.43 -13.43 -10.41
CA ALA A 142 -9.41 -12.35 -10.45
C ALA A 142 -10.78 -12.80 -9.90
N GLY A 143 -11.40 -11.99 -9.05
CA GLY A 143 -12.63 -12.31 -8.32
C GLY A 143 -12.43 -12.97 -6.96
N ALA A 144 -11.24 -13.50 -6.66
CA ALA A 144 -10.89 -13.89 -5.30
C ALA A 144 -10.91 -12.67 -4.37
N ARG A 145 -11.05 -12.90 -3.07
CA ARG A 145 -11.12 -11.82 -2.07
C ARG A 145 -10.12 -12.06 -0.95
N VAL A 146 -9.59 -10.96 -0.43
CA VAL A 146 -8.72 -10.96 0.76
C VAL A 146 -9.30 -9.98 1.78
N ALA A 147 -9.00 -10.21 3.05
CA ALA A 147 -9.36 -9.28 4.09
C ALA A 147 -8.16 -8.96 4.98
N THR A 148 -8.09 -7.72 5.42
CA THR A 148 -7.04 -7.18 6.29
C THR A 148 -7.65 -6.17 7.24
N ASP A 149 -7.15 -6.09 8.46
CA ASP A 149 -7.51 -5.05 9.43
C ASP A 149 -6.60 -3.82 9.35
N GLY A 150 -5.58 -3.87 8.50
CA GLY A 150 -4.51 -2.88 8.49
C GLY A 150 -3.82 -2.73 7.14
N SER A 151 -2.76 -1.92 7.12
CA SER A 151 -1.95 -1.72 5.91
C SER A 151 -0.51 -2.16 6.07
N THR A 152 -0.24 -3.09 6.98
CA THR A 152 1.11 -3.60 7.21
C THR A 152 1.67 -4.21 5.93
N VAL A 153 2.86 -3.75 5.53
CA VAL A 153 3.62 -4.39 4.44
C VAL A 153 4.85 -5.13 4.99
N GLY A 154 5.34 -6.10 4.23
CA GLY A 154 6.51 -6.88 4.63
C GLY A 154 7.77 -6.03 4.70
N LYS A 155 8.55 -6.15 5.79
CA LYS A 155 9.83 -5.42 5.95
C LYS A 155 10.82 -5.77 4.82
N LYS A 156 10.97 -7.06 4.51
CA LYS A 156 11.80 -7.57 3.39
C LYS A 156 11.08 -7.49 2.04
N HIS A 157 9.75 -7.45 2.08
CA HIS A 157 8.88 -7.53 0.91
C HIS A 157 7.83 -6.41 0.92
N PRO A 158 8.23 -5.14 0.69
CA PRO A 158 7.33 -3.99 0.77
C PRO A 158 6.21 -4.03 -0.27
N SER A 159 6.35 -4.86 -1.31
CA SER A 159 5.29 -5.16 -2.26
C SER A 159 4.21 -6.13 -1.75
N ARG A 160 4.30 -6.64 -0.52
CA ARG A 160 3.34 -7.59 0.05
C ARG A 160 2.56 -6.94 1.20
N LEU A 161 1.23 -6.98 1.13
CA LEU A 161 0.30 -6.54 2.16
C LEU A 161 -0.06 -7.72 3.07
N SER A 162 -0.08 -7.49 4.38
CA SER A 162 -0.55 -8.48 5.36
C SER A 162 -2.06 -8.67 5.27
N ILE A 163 -2.49 -9.93 5.29
CA ILE A 163 -3.90 -10.33 5.22
C ILE A 163 -4.21 -11.40 6.27
N ASP A 164 -5.43 -11.35 6.79
CA ASP A 164 -5.92 -12.22 7.86
C ASP A 164 -6.85 -13.31 7.33
N TYR A 165 -7.51 -13.03 6.20
CA TYR A 165 -8.45 -13.94 5.57
C TYR A 165 -8.31 -13.96 4.07
N VAL A 166 -8.61 -15.12 3.49
CA VAL A 166 -8.70 -15.30 2.04
C VAL A 166 -9.94 -16.09 1.66
N ASP A 167 -10.61 -15.66 0.59
CA ASP A 167 -11.66 -16.39 -0.10
C ASP A 167 -11.21 -16.57 -1.55
N THR A 168 -10.60 -17.71 -1.82
CA THR A 168 -9.90 -18.00 -3.08
C THR A 168 -10.84 -18.08 -4.28
N LYS A 169 -12.16 -18.21 -4.06
CA LYS A 169 -13.17 -18.33 -5.11
C LYS A 169 -14.13 -17.14 -5.18
N GLY A 170 -14.05 -16.20 -4.24
CA GLY A 170 -14.98 -15.06 -4.15
C GLY A 170 -16.41 -15.45 -3.75
N LYS A 171 -16.61 -16.64 -3.17
CA LYS A 171 -17.95 -17.22 -2.89
C LYS A 171 -18.40 -17.12 -1.43
N GLY A 172 -17.60 -16.50 -0.57
CA GLY A 172 -17.90 -16.34 0.87
C GLY A 172 -17.24 -17.39 1.76
N ASN A 173 -16.47 -18.30 1.17
CA ASN A 173 -15.77 -19.37 1.89
C ASN A 173 -14.43 -18.86 2.39
N TRP A 174 -14.46 -18.11 3.49
CA TRP A 174 -13.28 -17.50 4.08
C TRP A 174 -12.44 -18.52 4.85
N SER A 175 -11.13 -18.53 4.59
CA SER A 175 -10.12 -19.23 5.38
C SER A 175 -9.29 -18.22 6.15
N LYS A 176 -9.19 -18.40 7.48
CA LYS A 176 -8.32 -17.59 8.33
C LYS A 176 -6.86 -17.99 8.07
N LEU A 177 -5.99 -16.99 7.99
CA LEU A 177 -4.56 -17.14 7.81
C LEU A 177 -3.82 -16.65 9.05
N THR A 178 -2.80 -17.38 9.46
CA THR A 178 -1.79 -16.88 10.40
C THR A 178 -0.61 -16.42 9.57
N ASN A 179 -0.22 -15.14 9.67
CA ASN A 179 0.84 -14.52 8.86
C ASN A 179 0.59 -14.61 7.35
N GLY A 180 -0.62 -14.27 6.90
CA GLY A 180 -0.96 -14.20 5.48
C GLY A 180 -0.39 -12.94 4.82
N TRP A 181 0.04 -13.08 3.57
CA TRP A 181 0.53 -11.97 2.75
C TRP A 181 0.04 -12.08 1.31
N VAL A 182 -0.26 -10.95 0.68
CA VAL A 182 -0.65 -10.89 -0.74
C VAL A 182 0.17 -9.83 -1.47
N SER A 183 0.55 -10.09 -2.71
CA SER A 183 1.20 -9.07 -3.54
C SER A 183 0.25 -7.89 -3.80
N LEU A 184 0.73 -6.67 -3.55
CA LEU A 184 0.07 -5.44 -3.95
C LEU A 184 0.06 -5.25 -5.48
N GLY A 185 0.92 -5.97 -6.21
CA GLY A 185 0.92 -5.95 -7.67
C GLY A 185 1.43 -4.64 -8.27
N PHE A 186 2.50 -4.05 -7.72
CA PHE A 186 3.16 -2.88 -8.32
C PHE A 186 3.61 -3.10 -9.78
N SER A 187 3.78 -4.36 -10.20
CA SER A 187 4.04 -4.74 -11.59
C SER A 187 2.80 -4.67 -12.52
N VAL A 188 1.58 -4.65 -11.98
CA VAL A 188 0.34 -4.70 -12.77
C VAL A 188 -0.51 -3.42 -12.71
N GLY A 189 -0.30 -2.57 -11.70
CA GLY A 189 -0.97 -1.27 -11.60
C GLY A 189 -1.01 -0.71 -10.18
N SER A 190 -1.19 0.61 -10.06
CA SER A 190 -1.20 1.37 -8.80
C SER A 190 -2.40 2.30 -8.67
N THR A 191 -3.17 2.54 -9.73
CA THR A 191 -4.31 3.47 -9.74
C THR A 191 -5.63 2.71 -9.47
N PRO A 192 -6.74 3.39 -9.15
CA PRO A 192 -8.03 2.73 -8.89
C PRO A 192 -8.48 1.80 -10.03
N SER A 193 -8.16 2.16 -11.27
CA SER A 193 -8.58 1.40 -12.45
C SER A 193 -7.74 0.16 -12.76
N ASN A 194 -6.52 0.05 -12.24
CA ASN A 194 -5.60 -1.03 -12.63
C ASN A 194 -4.85 -1.72 -11.49
N ARG A 195 -4.99 -1.25 -10.25
CA ARG A 195 -4.40 -1.89 -9.06
C ARG A 195 -4.93 -3.31 -8.86
N ALA A 196 -4.10 -4.15 -8.27
CA ALA A 196 -4.38 -5.57 -8.15
C ALA A 196 -5.46 -5.89 -7.12
N LEU A 197 -5.53 -5.09 -6.04
CA LEU A 197 -6.49 -5.20 -4.96
C LEU A 197 -7.38 -3.96 -4.98
N TYR A 198 -8.69 -4.13 -5.10
CA TYR A 198 -9.61 -3.01 -5.25
C TYR A 198 -10.92 -3.17 -4.51
#